data_AF-A0A7K2YJW9-F1
#
_entry.id   AF-A0A7K2YJW9-F1
#
_cell.length_a   1.000
_cell.length_b   1.000
_cell.length_c   1.000
_cell.angle_alpha   90.00
_cell.angle_beta   90.00
_cell.angle_gamma   90.00
#
_symmetry.space_group_name_H-M   'P 1'
#
loop_
_entity.id
_entity.type
_entity.pdbx_description
1 polymer ?
#
loop_
_entity_poly.entity_id
_entity_poly.type
_entity_poly.pdbx_seq_one_letter_code
_entity_poly.pdbx_strand_id
1 'polypeptide(L)'
;MAEGGARAEPDSAAGLAGVGVAAASASVSASASASAGPGVGLGFAAGAAGVRRGLGSGSATASGGARSASGPGSGPASGSGSGSASGPGPGCSGSVVAVGVEPSVSVSCVGAEPSVSVSCVGVEPSVSASSVGDEPPVSVVAVGAEPSVSVPCVGSDPSVSVPCVGSDSSGSVPRVGVDPSGSVTVVGIGDDGWDGLSAAARAVVARADVVVGAARHLALIPAGGERLPWPSPFAVGFVAESAARRRVCVLASGDPMFYGVGATLVRELGAARVTVVPAPSSTSLACARLGWPVQTVPVVSAVGRPLAALAAELTAGARVLLLSADGSTPGRAAVLLRERGFGTSALTVLEHLGGPTESVWSGTADALAAAPERRFADLNVLAIECGPGPGLSRVPGLPDDAYAHDGQLTKREIRAVTLAALGPRPGELLWDVGAGSGSIGIEWMRVHPSCSAIGFEAREDRAERARANAATLGVPGLRVVVGHAPDVLAGAPTPDAIFVGGGLTVDGVVERCWAALRPGGRLVANAVVAETEADLLRCRALYGGELTRLQVARSTPVGRFTGWRPAMPVTQWAVTKSGAEPVGSTSPTRSADATRSVEGE
;
A
#
# COMPACT_ATOMS: atom_id res chain seq x y z
N MET A 1 58.24 59.86 5.70
CA MET A 1 57.86 60.40 4.37
C MET A 1 56.41 59.96 4.15
N ALA A 2 55.44 60.77 4.59
CA ALA A 2 54.75 61.79 3.78
C ALA A 2 54.05 61.11 2.59
N GLU A 3 52.74 60.83 2.64
CA GLU A 3 51.57 61.74 2.58
C GLU A 3 50.93 61.72 1.18
N GLY A 4 49.58 61.71 1.16
CA GLY A 4 48.72 62.27 0.11
C GLY A 4 48.49 61.38 -1.13
N GLY A 5 47.29 61.04 -1.58
CA GLY A 5 45.98 61.65 -1.37
C GLY A 5 45.53 62.39 -2.64
N ALA A 6 44.43 61.96 -3.26
CA ALA A 6 43.49 62.75 -4.07
C ALA A 6 42.42 61.79 -4.64
N ARG A 7 41.14 61.87 -4.21
CA ARG A 7 40.04 62.71 -4.77
C ARG A 7 39.63 62.27 -6.18
N ALA A 8 38.36 62.19 -6.58
CA ALA A 8 37.05 62.41 -5.98
C ALA A 8 35.98 61.87 -6.98
N GLU A 9 34.82 61.48 -6.46
CA GLU A 9 33.51 61.41 -7.17
C GLU A 9 33.09 62.81 -7.73
N PRO A 10 31.93 63.06 -8.43
CA PRO A 10 30.65 62.32 -8.43
C PRO A 10 29.79 62.38 -9.72
N ASP A 11 28.52 61.98 -9.56
CA ASP A 11 27.29 62.34 -10.29
C ASP A 11 26.90 61.57 -11.57
N SER A 12 25.62 61.40 -11.92
CA SER A 12 24.33 61.13 -11.27
C SER A 12 23.26 61.25 -12.39
N ALA A 13 22.13 60.56 -12.21
CA ALA A 13 20.84 60.78 -12.89
C ALA A 13 20.76 60.55 -14.43
N ALA A 14 19.63 60.37 -15.10
CA ALA A 14 18.29 59.82 -14.87
C ALA A 14 17.55 60.01 -16.23
N GLY A 15 16.51 59.21 -16.53
CA GLY A 15 15.51 59.52 -17.57
C GLY A 15 15.25 58.37 -18.56
N LEU A 16 14.23 57.53 -18.38
CA LEU A 16 12.78 57.71 -18.58
C LEU A 16 12.27 57.34 -20.00
N ALA A 17 11.24 56.48 -19.96
CA ALA A 17 10.10 56.35 -20.87
C ALA A 17 10.23 55.52 -22.17
N GLY A 18 9.30 54.57 -22.31
CA GLY A 18 9.02 53.85 -23.55
C GLY A 18 7.99 52.73 -23.39
N VAL A 19 6.72 53.10 -23.17
CA VAL A 19 5.55 52.20 -23.27
C VAL A 19 5.29 51.90 -24.75
N GLY A 20 5.08 50.63 -25.11
CA GLY A 20 4.72 50.24 -26.48
C GLY A 20 4.30 48.77 -26.59
N VAL A 21 2.99 48.56 -26.57
CA VAL A 21 2.29 47.29 -26.81
C VAL A 21 2.52 46.80 -28.25
N ALA A 22 2.79 45.51 -28.43
CA ALA A 22 2.52 44.82 -29.70
C ALA A 22 2.14 43.36 -29.42
N ALA A 23 0.85 43.08 -29.65
CA ALA A 23 0.25 41.77 -29.67
C ALA A 23 0.78 40.95 -30.87
N ALA A 24 1.09 39.67 -30.64
CA ALA A 24 1.17 38.66 -31.69
C ALA A 24 0.10 37.60 -31.40
N SER A 25 -1.00 37.76 -32.12
CA SER A 25 -2.13 36.85 -32.26
C SER A 25 -1.69 35.49 -32.81
N ALA A 26 -1.91 34.41 -32.04
CA ALA A 26 -1.96 33.06 -32.58
C ALA A 26 -3.43 32.73 -32.91
N SER A 27 -3.75 32.77 -34.20
CA SER A 27 -5.02 32.34 -34.77
C SER A 27 -5.22 30.84 -34.57
N VAL A 28 -6.23 30.48 -33.77
CA VAL A 28 -6.78 29.12 -33.71
C VAL A 28 -7.69 28.95 -34.91
N SER A 29 -7.24 28.21 -35.92
CA SER A 29 -8.14 27.69 -36.96
C SER A 29 -8.76 26.39 -36.45
N ALA A 30 -10.01 26.48 -36.03
CA ALA A 30 -10.88 25.32 -35.86
C ALA A 30 -11.34 24.84 -37.24
N SER A 31 -10.97 23.62 -37.61
CA SER A 31 -11.66 22.86 -38.66
C SER A 31 -12.26 21.62 -38.02
N ALA A 32 -13.57 21.67 -37.82
CA ALA A 32 -14.40 20.49 -37.62
C ALA A 32 -14.60 19.81 -38.98
N SER A 33 -14.24 18.54 -39.09
CA SER A 33 -14.79 17.65 -40.11
C SER A 33 -15.17 16.33 -39.46
N ALA A 34 -16.49 16.14 -39.33
CA ALA A 34 -17.10 14.85 -39.14
C ALA A 34 -16.83 14.00 -40.40
N SER A 35 -16.42 12.76 -40.22
CA SER A 35 -16.62 11.73 -41.23
C SER A 35 -16.89 10.38 -40.55
N ALA A 36 -17.92 9.74 -41.07
CA ALA A 36 -18.49 8.47 -40.63
C ALA A 36 -17.51 7.30 -40.82
N GLY A 37 -17.79 6.21 -40.10
CA GLY A 37 -16.98 4.97 -40.08
C GLY A 37 -16.86 4.25 -41.43
N PRO A 38 -16.23 3.05 -41.42
CA PRO A 38 -17.01 1.88 -41.04
C PRO A 38 -16.29 0.88 -40.13
N GLY A 39 -17.08 -0.11 -39.69
CA GLY A 39 -16.81 -1.02 -38.59
C GLY A 39 -15.61 -1.96 -38.75
N VAL A 40 -15.11 -2.38 -37.59
CA VAL A 40 -14.44 -3.66 -37.41
C VAL A 40 -15.02 -4.27 -36.14
N GLY A 41 -15.77 -5.36 -36.31
CA GLY A 41 -16.28 -6.16 -35.21
C GLY A 41 -15.17 -7.02 -34.61
N LEU A 42 -15.06 -7.02 -33.29
CA LEU A 42 -14.32 -8.02 -32.55
C LEU A 42 -15.27 -8.64 -31.53
N GLY A 43 -15.70 -9.86 -31.85
CA GLY A 43 -16.50 -10.70 -30.97
C GLY A 43 -15.65 -11.24 -29.82
N PHE A 44 -16.16 -11.10 -28.60
CA PHE A 44 -15.70 -11.89 -27.47
C PHE A 44 -16.46 -13.21 -27.45
N ALA A 45 -15.72 -14.29 -27.71
CA ALA A 45 -16.19 -15.66 -27.52
C ALA A 45 -16.12 -16.00 -26.01
N ALA A 46 -17.27 -16.11 -25.36
CA ALA A 46 -17.40 -16.79 -24.07
C ALA A 46 -17.74 -18.26 -24.35
N GLY A 47 -16.85 -19.17 -23.93
CA GLY A 47 -17.04 -20.61 -24.06
C GLY A 47 -18.18 -21.11 -23.18
N ALA A 48 -19.16 -21.75 -23.80
CA ALA A 48 -20.18 -22.54 -23.14
C ALA A 48 -19.70 -23.99 -23.02
N ALA A 49 -19.65 -24.51 -21.78
CA ALA A 49 -19.72 -25.94 -21.52
C ALA A 49 -21.15 -26.22 -21.04
N GLY A 50 -21.86 -27.05 -21.80
CA GLY A 50 -23.29 -27.27 -21.66
C GLY A 50 -23.69 -28.19 -20.51
N VAL A 51 -24.90 -27.95 -19.98
CA VAL A 51 -25.71 -28.96 -19.30
C VAL A 51 -27.15 -28.84 -19.82
N ARG A 52 -27.80 -29.99 -19.91
CA ARG A 52 -28.95 -30.35 -20.75
C ARG A 52 -30.27 -29.67 -20.37
N ARG A 53 -31.14 -29.56 -21.40
CA ARG A 53 -32.55 -29.18 -21.38
C ARG A 53 -33.41 -30.02 -20.41
N GLY A 54 -34.46 -29.39 -19.87
CA GLY A 54 -35.74 -30.06 -19.63
C GLY A 54 -36.68 -29.34 -18.67
N LEU A 55 -37.63 -28.56 -19.22
CA LEU A 55 -39.00 -28.28 -18.73
C LEU A 55 -39.12 -27.54 -17.37
N GLY A 56 -39.74 -26.37 -17.19
CA GLY A 56 -40.81 -25.68 -17.92
C GLY A 56 -42.03 -25.51 -17.01
N SER A 57 -42.13 -24.39 -16.27
CA SER A 57 -43.41 -23.77 -15.88
C SER A 57 -43.14 -22.39 -15.25
N GLY A 58 -43.56 -21.33 -15.94
CA GLY A 58 -43.41 -19.96 -15.46
C GLY A 58 -44.47 -19.56 -14.43
N SER A 59 -44.19 -18.51 -13.67
CA SER A 59 -45.21 -17.69 -13.01
C SER A 59 -44.84 -16.21 -13.10
N ALA A 60 -45.83 -15.45 -13.52
CA ALA A 60 -45.76 -14.05 -13.89
C ALA A 60 -45.44 -13.10 -12.72
N THR A 61 -44.77 -12.01 -13.08
CA THR A 61 -44.64 -10.78 -12.27
C THR A 61 -46.00 -10.08 -12.15
N ALA A 62 -46.44 -9.83 -10.92
CA ALA A 62 -47.50 -8.88 -10.60
C ALA A 62 -46.99 -7.85 -9.59
N SER A 63 -46.86 -6.62 -10.04
CA SER A 63 -46.67 -5.42 -9.23
C SER A 63 -47.96 -5.05 -8.50
N GLY A 64 -47.93 -4.91 -7.19
CA GLY A 64 -49.07 -4.45 -6.40
C GLY A 64 -48.60 -3.83 -5.08
N GLY A 65 -48.93 -2.55 -4.88
CA GLY A 65 -48.43 -1.71 -3.78
C GLY A 65 -48.87 -2.16 -2.38
N ALA A 66 -47.98 -1.92 -1.42
CA ALA A 66 -48.22 -2.13 0.00
C ALA A 66 -49.17 -1.05 0.56
N ARG A 67 -50.27 -1.50 1.19
CA ARG A 67 -51.01 -0.73 2.18
C ARG A 67 -50.67 -1.28 3.57
N SER A 68 -50.39 -0.38 4.50
CA SER A 68 -50.19 -0.63 5.93
C SER A 68 -51.49 -1.04 6.60
N ALA A 69 -51.46 -2.07 7.45
CA ALA A 69 -52.48 -2.31 8.47
C ALA A 69 -51.79 -2.74 9.78
N SER A 70 -52.04 -1.97 10.83
CA SER A 70 -51.66 -2.19 12.22
C SER A 70 -52.73 -3.01 12.96
N GLY A 71 -52.31 -3.97 13.77
CA GLY A 71 -53.14 -4.71 14.72
C GLY A 71 -52.36 -5.86 15.38
N PRO A 72 -52.46 -6.07 16.72
CA PRO A 72 -51.70 -7.11 17.40
C PRO A 72 -52.44 -8.45 17.28
N GLY A 73 -51.82 -9.43 16.63
CA GLY A 73 -52.34 -10.79 16.52
C GLY A 73 -51.31 -11.79 17.04
N SER A 74 -51.41 -12.15 18.31
CA SER A 74 -50.74 -13.33 18.87
C SER A 74 -51.63 -14.55 18.61
N GLY A 75 -51.14 -15.50 17.81
CA GLY A 75 -51.76 -16.80 17.60
C GLY A 75 -50.75 -17.82 17.08
N PRO A 76 -50.77 -19.08 17.54
CA PRO A 76 -49.81 -20.09 17.11
C PRO A 76 -50.15 -20.55 15.69
N ALA A 77 -49.25 -20.33 14.73
CA ALA A 77 -49.38 -20.89 13.39
C ALA A 77 -49.01 -22.39 13.44
N SER A 78 -50.02 -23.25 13.55
CA SER A 78 -49.88 -24.67 13.24
C SER A 78 -50.10 -24.86 11.74
N GLY A 79 -49.03 -24.73 10.97
CA GLY A 79 -49.07 -24.87 9.52
C GLY A 79 -47.71 -25.32 8.98
N SER A 80 -47.73 -26.32 8.11
CA SER A 80 -46.59 -26.75 7.32
C SER A 80 -46.12 -25.59 6.41
N GLY A 81 -44.99 -24.95 6.74
CA GLY A 81 -44.40 -23.93 5.88
C GLY A 81 -43.35 -23.07 6.59
N SER A 82 -42.34 -22.67 5.82
CA SER A 82 -41.31 -21.67 6.14
C SER A 82 -41.87 -20.43 6.86
N GLY A 83 -41.20 -19.96 7.92
CA GLY A 83 -41.62 -18.79 8.70
C GLY A 83 -40.54 -17.70 8.77
N SER A 84 -40.91 -16.45 8.48
CA SER A 84 -40.03 -15.27 8.58
C SER A 84 -40.68 -14.17 9.43
N ALA A 85 -39.97 -13.64 10.42
CA ALA A 85 -40.41 -12.51 11.24
C ALA A 85 -39.35 -11.39 11.26
N SER A 86 -39.77 -10.13 11.07
CA SER A 86 -38.88 -8.96 11.10
C SER A 86 -39.65 -7.70 11.54
N GLY A 87 -39.13 -6.94 12.49
CA GLY A 87 -39.71 -5.65 12.88
C GLY A 87 -39.07 -5.00 14.12
N PRO A 88 -39.18 -3.67 14.29
CA PRO A 88 -38.79 -2.97 15.52
C PRO A 88 -39.95 -3.00 16.54
N GLY A 89 -39.75 -3.63 17.70
CA GLY A 89 -40.74 -3.66 18.80
C GLY A 89 -40.77 -5.00 19.56
N PRO A 90 -41.41 -5.05 20.74
CA PRO A 90 -41.45 -6.25 21.58
C PRO A 90 -42.29 -7.36 20.90
N GLY A 91 -41.69 -8.54 20.69
CA GLY A 91 -42.45 -9.75 20.33
C GLY A 91 -42.04 -10.51 19.04
N CYS A 92 -40.83 -10.37 18.53
CA CYS A 92 -40.37 -11.21 17.40
C CYS A 92 -40.07 -12.64 17.88
N SER A 93 -41.03 -13.56 17.76
CA SER A 93 -40.86 -14.98 18.09
C SER A 93 -41.28 -15.87 16.93
N GLY A 94 -40.58 -17.00 16.77
CA GLY A 94 -40.87 -17.99 15.72
C GLY A 94 -40.81 -19.40 16.27
N SER A 95 -41.92 -20.14 16.20
CA SER A 95 -41.99 -21.54 16.62
C SER A 95 -42.47 -22.43 15.47
N VAL A 96 -41.75 -23.51 15.15
CA VAL A 96 -42.14 -24.45 14.09
C VAL A 96 -41.97 -25.91 14.53
N VAL A 97 -42.97 -26.74 14.25
CA VAL A 97 -42.92 -28.20 14.42
C VAL A 97 -43.17 -28.86 13.07
N ALA A 98 -42.23 -29.69 12.59
CA ALA A 98 -42.32 -30.30 11.25
C ALA A 98 -41.91 -31.79 11.25
N VAL A 99 -42.60 -32.61 10.46
CA VAL A 99 -42.29 -34.03 10.26
C VAL A 99 -42.29 -34.31 8.76
N GLY A 100 -41.15 -34.76 8.21
CA GLY A 100 -41.04 -35.12 6.78
C GLY A 100 -40.97 -33.96 5.78
N VAL A 101 -40.86 -32.71 6.25
CA VAL A 101 -40.68 -31.50 5.41
C VAL A 101 -39.63 -30.59 6.06
N GLU A 102 -38.66 -30.10 5.29
CA GLU A 102 -37.55 -29.24 5.76
C GLU A 102 -38.07 -27.86 6.23
N PRO A 103 -37.99 -27.53 7.54
CA PRO A 103 -38.41 -26.21 8.01
C PRO A 103 -37.26 -25.19 7.88
N SER A 104 -37.59 -23.99 7.39
CA SER A 104 -36.70 -22.82 7.41
C SER A 104 -37.28 -21.70 8.28
N VAL A 105 -36.54 -21.25 9.29
CA VAL A 105 -36.96 -20.17 10.20
C VAL A 105 -35.93 -19.04 10.21
N SER A 106 -36.40 -17.82 9.97
CA SER A 106 -35.57 -16.61 10.02
C SER A 106 -36.20 -15.53 10.89
N VAL A 107 -35.50 -15.09 11.94
CA VAL A 107 -35.96 -14.05 12.88
C VAL A 107 -34.89 -12.97 13.04
N SER A 108 -35.27 -11.69 12.87
CA SER A 108 -34.34 -10.56 12.98
C SER A 108 -34.94 -9.41 13.81
N CYS A 109 -34.21 -8.96 14.83
CA CYS A 109 -34.72 -8.02 15.83
C CYS A 109 -33.67 -6.99 16.27
N VAL A 110 -34.13 -5.82 16.73
CA VAL A 110 -33.30 -4.77 17.32
C VAL A 110 -33.97 -4.29 18.61
N GLY A 111 -33.29 -4.42 19.75
CA GLY A 111 -33.78 -3.96 21.07
C GLY A 111 -35.00 -4.71 21.62
N ALA A 112 -35.16 -5.99 21.28
CA ALA A 112 -36.14 -6.90 21.86
C ALA A 112 -35.57 -8.33 21.95
N GLU A 113 -36.00 -9.11 22.94
CA GLU A 113 -35.64 -10.53 23.13
C GLU A 113 -36.31 -11.42 22.05
N PRO A 114 -35.56 -11.97 21.07
CA PRO A 114 -36.11 -12.88 20.08
C PRO A 114 -36.16 -14.30 20.64
N SER A 115 -37.26 -15.04 20.48
CA SER A 115 -37.29 -16.47 20.81
C SER A 115 -37.57 -17.34 19.60
N VAL A 116 -36.73 -18.35 19.39
CA VAL A 116 -36.89 -19.31 18.28
C VAL A 116 -36.91 -20.74 18.82
N SER A 117 -37.97 -21.48 18.50
CA SER A 117 -38.09 -22.90 18.84
C SER A 117 -38.45 -23.73 17.61
N VAL A 118 -37.62 -24.73 17.29
CA VAL A 118 -37.86 -25.65 16.17
C VAL A 118 -37.80 -27.08 16.66
N SER A 119 -38.77 -27.91 16.27
CA SER A 119 -38.77 -29.35 16.56
C SER A 119 -39.06 -30.15 15.29
N CYS A 120 -38.16 -31.07 14.91
CA CYS A 120 -38.30 -31.86 13.69
C CYS A 120 -37.83 -33.32 13.81
N VAL A 121 -38.38 -34.18 12.94
CA VAL A 121 -38.05 -35.61 12.86
C VAL A 121 -37.78 -36.01 11.40
N GLY A 122 -36.60 -36.56 11.14
CA GLY A 122 -36.20 -37.17 9.87
C GLY A 122 -35.89 -36.20 8.71
N VAL A 123 -35.70 -34.91 9.00
CA VAL A 123 -35.42 -33.84 8.02
C VAL A 123 -34.53 -32.76 8.61
N GLU A 124 -33.66 -32.14 7.80
CA GLU A 124 -32.66 -31.14 8.19
C GLU A 124 -33.29 -29.74 8.34
N PRO A 125 -33.36 -29.15 9.54
CA PRO A 125 -33.87 -27.80 9.73
C PRO A 125 -32.79 -26.75 9.44
N SER A 126 -33.21 -25.60 8.90
CA SER A 126 -32.36 -24.39 8.78
C SER A 126 -32.90 -23.25 9.64
N VAL A 127 -32.08 -22.77 10.57
CA VAL A 127 -32.47 -21.73 11.53
C VAL A 127 -31.48 -20.57 11.50
N SER A 128 -32.02 -19.36 11.34
CA SER A 128 -31.26 -18.11 11.41
C SER A 128 -31.93 -17.13 12.37
N ALA A 129 -31.18 -16.63 13.35
CA ALA A 129 -31.69 -15.64 14.31
C ALA A 129 -30.65 -14.54 14.50
N SER A 130 -31.03 -13.27 14.31
CA SER A 130 -30.10 -12.14 14.46
C SER A 130 -30.63 -11.08 15.41
N SER A 131 -29.78 -10.59 16.31
CA SER A 131 -30.14 -9.57 17.30
C SER A 131 -29.03 -8.54 17.54
N VAL A 132 -29.46 -7.34 17.94
CA VAL A 132 -28.61 -6.27 18.46
C VAL A 132 -29.16 -5.84 19.81
N GLY A 133 -28.36 -5.98 20.88
CA GLY A 133 -28.67 -5.50 22.23
C GLY A 133 -29.09 -6.58 23.24
N ASP A 134 -29.95 -7.52 22.84
CA ASP A 134 -30.56 -8.53 23.75
C ASP A 134 -30.17 -9.97 23.40
N GLU A 135 -30.35 -10.90 24.36
CA GLU A 135 -29.98 -12.32 24.26
C GLU A 135 -31.08 -13.14 23.55
N PRO A 136 -30.85 -13.72 22.35
CA PRO A 136 -31.83 -14.60 21.73
C PRO A 136 -31.72 -16.04 22.26
N PRO A 137 -32.75 -16.58 22.96
CA PRO A 137 -32.88 -18.02 23.17
C PRO A 137 -33.28 -18.72 21.87
N VAL A 138 -32.40 -19.61 21.39
CA VAL A 138 -32.65 -20.50 20.24
C VAL A 138 -32.62 -21.95 20.69
N SER A 139 -33.71 -22.67 20.48
CA SER A 139 -33.84 -24.10 20.79
C SER A 139 -34.23 -24.89 19.55
N VAL A 140 -33.43 -25.90 19.19
CA VAL A 140 -33.68 -26.76 18.02
C VAL A 140 -33.58 -28.21 18.42
N VAL A 141 -34.69 -28.94 18.40
CA VAL A 141 -34.75 -30.36 18.72
C VAL A 141 -34.88 -31.16 17.42
N ALA A 142 -33.90 -32.01 17.10
CA ALA A 142 -33.91 -32.82 15.87
C ALA A 142 -33.69 -34.31 16.17
N VAL A 143 -34.45 -35.18 15.51
CA VAL A 143 -34.28 -36.65 15.61
C VAL A 143 -33.98 -37.21 14.22
N GLY A 144 -32.80 -37.82 14.06
CA GLY A 144 -32.33 -38.44 12.81
C GLY A 144 -32.02 -37.45 11.67
N ALA A 145 -31.56 -36.24 11.99
CA ALA A 145 -31.24 -35.19 11.02
C ALA A 145 -30.12 -34.25 11.52
N GLU A 146 -29.44 -33.55 10.62
CA GLU A 146 -28.37 -32.60 10.94
C GLU A 146 -28.90 -31.15 10.89
N PRO A 147 -29.12 -30.49 12.04
CA PRO A 147 -29.63 -29.12 12.06
C PRO A 147 -28.54 -28.10 11.71
N SER A 148 -28.88 -27.13 10.84
CA SER A 148 -28.04 -25.97 10.56
C SER A 148 -28.56 -24.72 11.30
N VAL A 149 -27.74 -24.19 12.22
CA VAL A 149 -28.12 -23.06 13.08
C VAL A 149 -27.08 -21.94 13.00
N SER A 150 -27.53 -20.72 12.65
CA SER A 150 -26.70 -19.51 12.56
C SER A 150 -27.30 -18.38 13.39
N VAL A 151 -26.52 -17.85 14.34
CA VAL A 151 -26.97 -16.81 15.28
C VAL A 151 -25.96 -15.65 15.36
N PRO A 152 -25.93 -14.73 14.37
CA PRO A 152 -25.07 -13.54 14.44
C PRO A 152 -25.64 -12.52 15.45
N CYS A 153 -24.87 -12.20 16.49
CA CYS A 153 -25.26 -11.25 17.54
C CYS A 153 -24.23 -10.13 17.71
N VAL A 154 -24.70 -8.94 18.11
CA VAL A 154 -23.86 -7.80 18.49
C VAL A 154 -24.25 -7.34 19.91
N GLY A 155 -23.34 -7.51 20.86
CA GLY A 155 -23.43 -6.92 22.20
C GLY A 155 -23.99 -7.80 23.34
N SER A 156 -24.41 -9.03 23.06
CA SER A 156 -25.07 -9.98 23.98
C SER A 156 -24.64 -11.43 23.75
N ASP A 157 -24.83 -12.32 24.74
CA ASP A 157 -24.50 -13.75 24.69
C ASP A 157 -25.74 -14.59 24.29
N PRO A 158 -25.80 -15.19 23.07
CA PRO A 158 -26.93 -16.02 22.68
C PRO A 158 -26.94 -17.38 23.41
N SER A 159 -28.10 -17.81 23.89
CA SER A 159 -28.30 -19.16 24.44
C SER A 159 -28.84 -20.09 23.35
N VAL A 160 -27.96 -20.92 22.80
CA VAL A 160 -28.31 -21.87 21.73
C VAL A 160 -28.27 -23.29 22.28
N SER A 161 -29.40 -24.01 22.19
CA SER A 161 -29.52 -25.42 22.59
C SER A 161 -29.98 -26.26 21.41
N VAL A 162 -29.20 -27.28 21.06
CA VAL A 162 -29.49 -28.15 19.90
C VAL A 162 -29.41 -29.64 20.29
N PRO A 163 -30.36 -30.16 21.09
CA PRO A 163 -30.40 -31.58 21.40
C PRO A 163 -30.74 -32.42 20.15
N CYS A 164 -29.81 -33.29 19.75
CA CYS A 164 -29.96 -34.21 18.61
C CYS A 164 -29.98 -35.68 19.09
N VAL A 165 -30.77 -36.52 18.44
CA VAL A 165 -30.75 -37.98 18.64
C VAL A 165 -30.45 -38.67 17.30
N GLY A 166 -29.27 -39.30 17.18
CA GLY A 166 -28.91 -40.15 16.03
C GLY A 166 -27.94 -39.57 14.98
N SER A 167 -27.38 -38.37 15.18
CA SER A 167 -26.42 -37.69 14.27
C SER A 167 -25.58 -36.64 15.03
N ASP A 168 -24.44 -36.22 14.45
CA ASP A 168 -23.55 -35.16 14.97
C ASP A 168 -24.04 -33.77 14.54
N SER A 169 -24.01 -32.78 15.44
CA SER A 169 -24.48 -31.41 15.16
C SER A 169 -23.32 -30.43 14.95
N SER A 170 -23.38 -29.59 13.91
CA SER A 170 -22.48 -28.45 13.70
C SER A 170 -23.25 -27.12 13.69
N GLY A 171 -23.05 -26.27 14.69
CA GLY A 171 -23.58 -24.91 14.73
C GLY A 171 -22.47 -23.87 14.63
N SER A 172 -22.67 -22.80 13.86
CA SER A 172 -21.72 -21.68 13.78
C SER A 172 -22.33 -20.41 14.38
N VAL A 173 -21.69 -19.87 15.42
CA VAL A 173 -22.06 -18.59 16.03
C VAL A 173 -20.93 -17.61 15.76
N PRO A 174 -20.95 -16.82 14.67
CA PRO A 174 -20.00 -15.74 14.50
C PRO A 174 -20.23 -14.69 15.59
N ARG A 175 -19.24 -14.54 16.49
CA ARG A 175 -19.29 -13.62 17.64
C ARG A 175 -18.42 -12.39 17.38
N VAL A 176 -18.93 -11.21 17.73
CA VAL A 176 -18.12 -10.00 17.94
C VAL A 176 -18.07 -9.73 19.44
N GLY A 177 -16.92 -9.97 20.09
CA GLY A 177 -16.64 -9.48 21.45
C GLY A 177 -16.59 -10.47 22.63
N VAL A 178 -16.25 -11.76 22.45
CA VAL A 178 -15.86 -12.63 23.58
C VAL A 178 -14.37 -12.97 23.52
N ASP A 179 -13.73 -12.66 24.64
CA ASP A 179 -12.30 -12.48 24.89
C ASP A 179 -11.60 -13.84 25.17
N PRO A 180 -10.77 -14.37 24.26
CA PRO A 180 -9.68 -15.21 24.71
C PRO A 180 -8.75 -14.30 25.49
N SER A 181 -8.54 -14.55 26.79
CA SER A 181 -7.56 -13.85 27.63
C SER A 181 -6.31 -13.46 26.81
N GLY A 182 -6.08 -12.16 26.62
CA GLY A 182 -5.06 -11.66 25.69
C GLY A 182 -5.57 -11.09 24.35
N SER A 183 -6.87 -10.85 24.17
CA SER A 183 -7.40 -10.17 22.98
C SER A 183 -7.41 -8.64 23.13
N VAL A 184 -7.18 -7.93 22.02
CA VAL A 184 -7.11 -6.46 21.97
C VAL A 184 -8.15 -5.97 20.96
N THR A 185 -8.96 -4.98 21.35
CA THR A 185 -9.82 -4.28 20.39
C THR A 185 -9.27 -2.90 20.09
N VAL A 186 -9.04 -2.58 18.82
CA VAL A 186 -8.56 -1.27 18.37
C VAL A 186 -9.75 -0.50 17.79
N VAL A 187 -10.06 0.64 18.38
CA VAL A 187 -11.17 1.50 17.97
C VAL A 187 -10.61 2.76 17.31
N GLY A 188 -11.04 3.00 16.07
CA GLY A 188 -10.83 4.26 15.38
C GLY A 188 -11.62 5.39 16.02
N ILE A 189 -11.00 6.54 16.25
CA ILE A 189 -11.63 7.76 16.77
C ILE A 189 -11.22 8.98 15.94
N GLY A 190 -12.20 9.79 15.56
CA GLY A 190 -12.01 11.06 14.87
C GLY A 190 -11.79 12.22 15.85
N ASP A 191 -11.60 13.43 15.30
CA ASP A 191 -11.44 14.66 16.10
C ASP A 191 -12.78 15.16 16.68
N ASP A 192 -13.91 14.60 16.21
CA ASP A 192 -15.26 14.68 16.79
C ASP A 192 -15.44 13.82 18.05
N GLY A 193 -14.43 13.02 18.42
CA GLY A 193 -14.35 12.33 19.69
C GLY A 193 -15.49 11.34 19.94
N TRP A 194 -15.98 11.29 21.18
CA TRP A 194 -17.02 10.35 21.61
C TRP A 194 -18.32 10.41 20.80
N ASP A 195 -18.71 11.61 20.37
CA ASP A 195 -19.97 11.81 19.66
C ASP A 195 -19.90 11.24 18.24
N GLY A 196 -18.70 11.25 17.63
CA GLY A 196 -18.39 10.64 16.33
C GLY A 196 -18.30 9.12 16.33
N LEU A 197 -18.19 8.49 17.51
CA LEU A 197 -18.09 7.03 17.59
C LEU A 197 -19.44 6.35 17.28
N SER A 198 -19.37 5.24 16.54
CA SER A 198 -20.52 4.36 16.33
C SER A 198 -20.99 3.74 17.66
N ALA A 199 -22.24 3.26 17.70
CA ALA A 199 -22.76 2.57 18.89
C ALA A 199 -21.89 1.36 19.29
N ALA A 200 -21.39 0.60 18.31
CA ALA A 200 -20.48 -0.52 18.55
C ALA A 200 -19.14 -0.07 19.14
N ALA A 201 -18.53 0.98 18.59
CA ALA A 201 -17.29 1.55 19.12
C ALA A 201 -17.46 2.07 20.55
N ARG A 202 -18.55 2.80 20.83
CA ARG A 202 -18.89 3.27 22.18
C ARG A 202 -19.05 2.12 23.18
N ALA A 203 -19.71 1.03 22.78
CA ALA A 203 -19.88 -0.15 23.62
C ALA A 203 -18.53 -0.82 23.96
N VAL A 204 -17.62 -0.92 22.98
CA VAL A 204 -16.26 -1.45 23.21
C VAL A 204 -15.51 -0.59 24.22
N VAL A 205 -15.50 0.73 24.03
CA VAL A 205 -14.79 1.67 24.92
C VAL A 205 -15.38 1.63 26.34
N ALA A 206 -16.71 1.61 26.47
CA ALA A 206 -17.39 1.60 27.77
C ALA A 206 -17.20 0.29 28.55
N ARG A 207 -17.04 -0.85 27.86
CA ARG A 207 -16.83 -2.16 28.49
C ARG A 207 -15.36 -2.48 28.75
N ALA A 208 -14.42 -1.69 28.23
CA ALA A 208 -13.00 -1.94 28.41
C ALA A 208 -12.59 -1.71 29.88
N ASP A 209 -11.80 -2.64 30.42
CA ASP A 209 -11.20 -2.48 31.75
C ASP A 209 -10.07 -1.45 31.69
N VAL A 210 -9.36 -1.42 30.56
CA VAL A 210 -8.26 -0.50 30.27
C VAL A 210 -8.44 0.09 28.87
N VAL A 211 -8.36 1.42 28.77
CA VAL A 211 -8.30 2.14 27.51
C VAL A 211 -6.89 2.70 27.31
N VAL A 212 -6.21 2.19 26.29
CA VAL A 212 -4.86 2.60 25.91
C VAL A 212 -4.93 3.57 24.73
N GLY A 213 -4.16 4.64 24.73
CA GLY A 213 -4.13 5.57 23.60
C GLY A 213 -3.14 6.70 23.79
N ALA A 214 -2.95 7.53 22.77
CA ALA A 214 -2.28 8.82 22.96
C ALA A 214 -3.11 9.71 23.89
N ALA A 215 -2.44 10.57 24.67
CA ALA A 215 -3.10 11.48 25.62
C ALA A 215 -4.26 12.27 25.01
N ARG A 216 -4.08 12.74 23.76
CA ARG A 216 -5.14 13.45 23.01
C ARG A 216 -6.39 12.60 22.79
N HIS A 217 -6.26 11.32 22.42
CA HIS A 217 -7.43 10.47 22.16
C HIS A 217 -8.14 10.10 23.46
N LEU A 218 -7.39 9.88 24.54
CA LEU A 218 -7.95 9.60 25.86
C LEU A 218 -8.75 10.78 26.41
N ALA A 219 -8.41 12.02 26.02
CA ALA A 219 -9.16 13.21 26.38
C ALA A 219 -10.50 13.36 25.63
N LEU A 220 -10.68 12.67 24.49
CA LEU A 220 -11.87 12.75 23.63
C LEU A 220 -13.01 11.82 24.03
N ILE A 221 -12.79 10.96 25.03
CA ILE A 221 -13.78 10.00 25.52
C ILE A 221 -14.27 10.37 26.95
N PRO A 222 -15.51 10.01 27.34
CA PRO A 222 -16.00 10.20 28.70
C PRO A 222 -15.28 9.28 29.69
N ALA A 223 -15.35 9.61 30.98
CA ALA A 223 -14.75 8.79 32.04
C ALA A 223 -15.29 7.35 32.02
N GLY A 224 -14.44 6.38 32.37
CA GLY A 224 -14.74 4.95 32.23
C GLY A 224 -13.62 4.10 32.83
N GLY A 225 -13.25 3.00 32.16
CA GLY A 225 -12.13 2.14 32.55
C GLY A 225 -10.79 2.88 32.72
N GLU A 226 -9.79 2.17 33.25
CA GLU A 226 -8.46 2.72 33.51
C GLU A 226 -7.84 3.28 32.22
N ARG A 227 -7.42 4.56 32.24
CA ARG A 227 -6.84 5.21 31.06
C ARG A 227 -5.32 5.16 31.13
N LEU A 228 -4.71 4.49 30.16
CA LEU A 228 -3.27 4.33 30.08
C LEU A 228 -2.71 5.05 28.85
N PRO A 229 -2.05 6.21 29.03
CA PRO A 229 -1.31 6.81 27.93
C PRO A 229 -0.16 5.89 27.52
N TRP A 230 -0.06 5.57 26.23
CA TRP A 230 1.06 4.77 25.74
C TRP A 230 2.37 5.57 25.74
N PRO A 231 3.54 4.91 25.79
CA PRO A 231 4.83 5.59 25.69
C PRO A 231 5.08 6.20 24.31
N SER A 232 6.03 7.12 24.26
CA SER A 232 6.64 7.62 23.01
C SER A 232 8.13 7.28 23.05
N PRO A 233 8.64 6.41 22.15
CA PRO A 233 7.93 5.74 21.05
C PRO A 233 6.93 4.69 21.52
N PHE A 234 5.90 4.44 20.70
CA PHE A 234 4.89 3.42 20.96
C PHE A 234 5.51 2.02 21.03
N ALA A 235 5.11 1.24 22.03
CA ALA A 235 5.58 -0.13 22.24
C ALA A 235 4.41 -1.10 22.31
N VAL A 236 4.41 -2.13 21.44
CA VAL A 236 3.34 -3.15 21.42
C VAL A 236 3.34 -3.99 22.70
N GLY A 237 4.51 -4.26 23.28
CA GLY A 237 4.62 -5.02 24.54
C GLY A 237 3.80 -4.44 25.69
N PHE A 238 3.67 -3.11 25.74
CA PHE A 238 2.84 -2.41 26.73
C PHE A 238 1.35 -2.76 26.61
N VAL A 239 0.86 -2.87 25.38
CA VAL A 239 -0.52 -3.29 25.09
C VAL A 239 -0.70 -4.78 25.40
N ALA A 240 0.26 -5.61 25.01
CA ALA A 240 0.21 -7.06 25.22
C ALA A 240 0.19 -7.43 26.72
N GLU A 241 1.00 -6.77 27.53
CA GLU A 241 1.05 -6.98 28.99
C GLU A 241 -0.28 -6.60 29.64
N SER A 242 -0.86 -5.47 29.22
CA SER A 242 -2.17 -5.03 29.69
C SER A 242 -3.28 -6.04 29.31
N ALA A 243 -3.22 -6.56 28.08
CA ALA A 243 -4.24 -7.47 27.54
C ALA A 243 -4.18 -8.88 28.15
N ALA A 244 -3.06 -9.28 28.76
CA ALA A 244 -2.90 -10.62 29.32
C ALA A 244 -3.92 -10.97 30.43
N ARG A 245 -4.52 -9.96 31.07
CA ARG A 245 -5.42 -10.14 32.21
C ARG A 245 -6.70 -9.31 32.16
N ARG A 246 -6.84 -8.42 31.17
CA ARG A 246 -7.85 -7.35 31.14
C ARG A 246 -8.35 -7.14 29.72
N ARG A 247 -9.59 -6.71 29.57
CA ARG A 247 -10.15 -6.28 28.28
C ARG A 247 -9.55 -4.94 27.90
N VAL A 248 -8.67 -4.95 26.89
CA VAL A 248 -7.97 -3.76 26.43
C VAL A 248 -8.62 -3.19 25.18
N CYS A 249 -9.02 -1.92 25.26
CA CYS A 249 -9.37 -1.11 24.11
C CYS A 249 -8.21 -0.16 23.77
N VAL A 250 -7.77 -0.16 22.52
CA VAL A 250 -6.76 0.78 22.02
C VAL A 250 -7.44 1.83 21.14
N LEU A 251 -7.31 3.11 21.49
CA LEU A 251 -7.80 4.22 20.66
C LEU A 251 -6.75 4.62 19.62
N ALA A 252 -7.16 4.62 18.35
CA ALA A 252 -6.34 5.01 17.21
C ALA A 252 -7.00 6.14 16.43
N SER A 253 -6.21 7.08 15.91
CA SER A 253 -6.73 8.20 15.11
C SER A 253 -7.30 7.69 13.77
N GLY A 254 -8.53 8.09 13.43
CA GLY A 254 -9.17 7.74 12.17
C GLY A 254 -9.29 6.22 11.98
N ASP A 255 -8.95 5.73 10.79
CA ASP A 255 -8.93 4.29 10.49
C ASP A 255 -7.67 3.63 11.08
N PRO A 256 -7.79 2.67 12.04
CA PRO A 256 -6.65 2.00 12.63
C PRO A 256 -5.76 1.23 11.65
N MET A 257 -6.28 0.85 10.48
CA MET A 257 -5.58 0.08 9.44
C MET A 257 -4.96 0.96 8.35
N PHE A 258 -5.24 2.27 8.34
CA PHE A 258 -4.72 3.20 7.33
C PHE A 258 -3.66 4.13 7.92
N TYR A 259 -2.38 3.77 7.77
CA TYR A 259 -1.25 4.43 8.44
C TYR A 259 -1.37 4.47 9.99
N GLY A 260 -2.28 3.66 10.56
CA GLY A 260 -2.58 3.61 11.99
C GLY A 260 -1.84 2.49 12.74
N VAL A 261 -2.00 2.50 14.06
CA VAL A 261 -1.37 1.54 14.98
C VAL A 261 -1.96 0.13 14.87
N GLY A 262 -3.18 -0.01 14.33
CA GLY A 262 -3.86 -1.30 14.19
C GLY A 262 -3.07 -2.30 13.35
N ALA A 263 -2.49 -1.85 12.23
CA ALA A 263 -1.65 -2.70 11.38
C ALA A 263 -0.40 -3.22 12.11
N THR A 264 0.22 -2.38 12.96
CA THR A 264 1.35 -2.80 13.80
C THR A 264 0.91 -3.82 14.84
N LEU A 265 -0.21 -3.59 15.53
CA LEU A 265 -0.75 -4.54 16.51
C LEU A 265 -1.09 -5.89 15.88
N VAL A 266 -1.73 -5.90 14.72
CA VAL A 266 -2.06 -7.13 13.97
C VAL A 266 -0.80 -7.91 13.59
N ARG A 267 0.25 -7.21 13.13
CA ARG A 267 1.51 -7.85 12.74
C ARG A 267 2.21 -8.54 13.93
N GLU A 268 2.26 -7.87 15.08
CA GLU A 268 3.01 -8.35 16.24
C GLU A 268 2.21 -9.31 17.13
N LEU A 269 0.89 -9.11 17.28
CA LEU A 269 0.02 -9.94 18.13
C LEU A 269 -0.71 -11.04 17.36
N GLY A 270 -0.79 -10.92 16.04
CA GLY A 270 -1.55 -11.81 15.17
C GLY A 270 -3.01 -11.37 14.97
N ALA A 271 -3.52 -11.52 13.74
CA ALA A 271 -4.86 -11.09 13.37
C ALA A 271 -5.98 -11.74 14.22
N ALA A 272 -5.78 -12.98 14.68
CA ALA A 272 -6.75 -13.67 15.53
C ALA A 272 -6.91 -13.04 16.93
N ARG A 273 -5.94 -12.24 17.38
CA ARG A 273 -5.96 -11.59 18.71
C ARG A 273 -6.37 -10.12 18.66
N VAL A 274 -6.51 -9.55 17.47
CA VAL A 274 -6.79 -8.12 17.30
C VAL A 274 -8.08 -7.93 16.55
N THR A 275 -9.09 -7.38 17.24
CA THR A 275 -10.33 -6.92 16.60
C THR A 275 -10.18 -5.44 16.26
N VAL A 276 -10.56 -5.03 15.05
CA VAL A 276 -10.51 -3.63 14.63
C VAL A 276 -11.92 -3.10 14.38
N VAL A 277 -12.26 -1.99 15.03
CA VAL A 277 -13.47 -1.21 14.76
C VAL A 277 -13.06 0.07 14.01
N PRO A 278 -13.25 0.13 12.68
CA PRO A 278 -12.78 1.24 11.88
C PRO A 278 -13.63 2.50 12.07
N ALA A 279 -13.02 3.65 11.81
CA ALA A 279 -13.67 4.95 11.65
C ALA A 279 -13.21 5.58 10.32
N PRO A 280 -13.93 6.58 9.76
CA PRO A 280 -13.48 7.27 8.56
C PRO A 280 -12.04 7.80 8.71
N SER A 281 -11.19 7.51 7.74
CA SER A 281 -9.82 8.04 7.72
C SER A 281 -9.81 9.54 7.37
N SER A 282 -8.74 10.24 7.74
CA SER A 282 -8.56 11.64 7.33
C SER A 282 -8.49 11.80 5.80
N THR A 283 -8.00 10.79 5.08
CA THR A 283 -8.07 10.70 3.61
C THR A 283 -9.51 10.66 3.12
N SER A 284 -10.34 9.77 3.68
CA SER A 284 -11.75 9.64 3.30
C SER A 284 -12.51 10.95 3.54
N LEU A 285 -12.28 11.57 4.69
CA LEU A 285 -12.88 12.87 5.02
C LEU A 285 -12.41 13.98 4.08
N ALA A 286 -11.11 14.04 3.76
CA ALA A 286 -10.56 15.09 2.91
C ALA A 286 -11.09 14.96 1.48
N CYS A 287 -11.08 13.75 0.94
CA CYS A 287 -11.71 13.43 -0.34
C CYS A 287 -13.19 13.82 -0.37
N ALA A 288 -13.95 13.57 0.70
CA ALA A 288 -15.36 13.96 0.79
C ALA A 288 -15.55 15.49 0.76
N ARG A 289 -14.68 16.27 1.41
CA ARG A 289 -14.72 17.75 1.37
C ARG A 289 -14.35 18.30 0.00
N LEU A 290 -13.38 17.69 -0.66
CA LEU A 290 -12.81 18.17 -1.92
C LEU A 290 -13.56 17.62 -3.15
N GLY A 291 -14.45 16.65 -2.97
CA GLY A 291 -15.11 15.94 -4.06
C GLY A 291 -14.15 15.06 -4.87
N TRP A 292 -13.09 14.55 -4.24
CA TRP A 292 -12.09 13.71 -4.92
C TRP A 292 -12.40 12.22 -4.73
N PRO A 293 -12.33 11.40 -5.79
CA PRO A 293 -12.52 9.95 -5.67
C PRO A 293 -11.30 9.30 -5.00
N VAL A 294 -11.48 8.76 -3.80
CA VAL A 294 -10.40 8.22 -2.96
C VAL A 294 -9.52 7.18 -3.67
N GLN A 295 -10.11 6.34 -4.52
CA GLN A 295 -9.42 5.26 -5.22
C GLN A 295 -8.43 5.74 -6.30
N THR A 296 -8.49 7.01 -6.72
CA THR A 296 -7.57 7.57 -7.73
C THR A 296 -6.58 8.57 -7.14
N VAL A 297 -6.67 8.88 -5.84
CA VAL A 297 -5.82 9.88 -5.20
C VAL A 297 -4.68 9.18 -4.46
N PRO A 298 -3.43 9.25 -4.94
CA PRO A 298 -2.29 8.78 -4.17
C PRO A 298 -2.21 9.49 -2.82
N VAL A 299 -1.92 8.70 -1.77
CA VAL A 299 -1.73 9.19 -0.41
C VAL A 299 -0.28 8.98 0.00
N VAL A 300 0.42 10.08 0.22
CA VAL A 300 1.79 10.11 0.74
C VAL A 300 1.73 10.41 2.23
N SER A 301 2.52 9.70 3.03
CA SER A 301 2.64 10.00 4.47
C SER A 301 4.00 10.57 4.79
N ALA A 302 4.02 11.71 5.49
CA ALA A 302 5.21 12.25 6.14
C ALA A 302 5.30 11.82 7.62
N VAL A 303 4.30 11.10 8.14
CA VAL A 303 4.27 10.63 9.53
C VAL A 303 5.31 9.52 9.72
N GLY A 304 6.42 9.84 10.38
CA GLY A 304 7.55 8.93 10.58
C GLY A 304 8.27 8.55 9.28
N ARG A 305 8.06 9.30 8.19
CA ARG A 305 8.58 8.98 6.85
C ARG A 305 9.14 10.23 6.18
N PRO A 306 10.16 10.12 5.32
CA PRO A 306 10.73 11.29 4.66
C PRO A 306 9.75 11.91 3.66
N LEU A 307 9.50 13.22 3.82
CA LEU A 307 8.66 14.02 2.91
C LEU A 307 9.09 13.93 1.44
N ALA A 308 10.36 13.67 1.19
CA ALA A 308 10.95 13.50 -0.14
C ALA A 308 10.18 12.50 -1.04
N ALA A 309 9.50 11.50 -0.45
CA ALA A 309 8.67 10.55 -1.20
C ALA A 309 7.55 11.22 -2.02
N LEU A 310 7.10 12.42 -1.62
CA LEU A 310 6.13 13.22 -2.37
C LEU A 310 6.57 13.46 -3.82
N ALA A 311 7.88 13.61 -4.07
CA ALA A 311 8.42 13.90 -5.40
C ALA A 311 8.07 12.83 -6.45
N ALA A 312 7.82 11.58 -6.05
CA ALA A 312 7.44 10.50 -6.96
C ALA A 312 5.99 10.60 -7.47
N GLU A 313 5.14 11.39 -6.81
CA GLU A 313 3.72 11.60 -7.17
C GLU A 313 3.50 12.88 -7.99
N LEU A 314 4.55 13.70 -8.17
CA LEU A 314 4.43 15.00 -8.83
C LEU A 314 4.39 14.85 -10.36
N THR A 315 3.21 15.08 -10.91
CA THR A 315 2.98 15.26 -12.34
C THR A 315 1.88 16.29 -12.56
N ALA A 316 1.91 16.98 -13.69
CA ALA A 316 0.92 18.01 -14.00
C ALA A 316 -0.51 17.45 -13.93
N GLY A 317 -1.39 18.15 -13.21
CA GLY A 317 -2.79 17.76 -13.01
C GLY A 317 -3.01 16.63 -11.99
N ALA A 318 -1.98 16.06 -11.38
CA ALA A 318 -2.15 15.06 -10.34
C ALA A 318 -2.76 15.66 -9.07
N ARG A 319 -3.62 14.87 -8.42
CA ARG A 319 -4.18 15.14 -7.10
C ARG A 319 -3.51 14.23 -6.09
N VAL A 320 -2.91 14.80 -5.06
CA VAL A 320 -2.18 14.04 -4.03
C VAL A 320 -2.67 14.48 -2.67
N LEU A 321 -2.86 13.52 -1.76
CA LEU A 321 -3.05 13.81 -0.34
C LEU A 321 -1.76 13.51 0.41
N LEU A 322 -1.31 14.45 1.23
CA LEU A 322 -0.17 14.32 2.11
C LEU A 322 -0.66 14.29 3.56
N LEU A 323 -0.40 13.17 4.25
CA LEU A 323 -0.60 13.06 5.69
C LEU A 323 0.57 13.76 6.38
N SER A 324 0.26 14.85 7.08
CA SER A 324 1.25 15.68 7.74
C SER A 324 1.79 15.05 9.02
N ALA A 325 3.09 15.23 9.26
CA ALA A 325 3.69 14.84 10.54
C ALA A 325 3.32 15.83 11.66
N ASP A 326 3.19 17.11 11.31
CA ASP A 326 2.96 18.24 12.20
C ASP A 326 2.50 19.49 11.42
N GLY A 327 2.27 20.59 12.14
CA GLY A 327 1.87 21.89 11.59
C GLY A 327 2.89 22.58 10.68
N SER A 328 4.14 22.10 10.61
CA SER A 328 5.16 22.62 9.68
C SER A 328 5.19 21.90 8.33
N THR A 329 4.57 20.72 8.27
CA THR A 329 4.65 19.84 7.10
C THR A 329 4.12 20.52 5.83
N PRO A 330 2.99 21.26 5.84
CA PRO A 330 2.53 21.97 4.65
C PRO A 330 3.54 22.98 4.09
N GLY A 331 4.22 23.75 4.96
CA GLY A 331 5.25 24.71 4.54
C GLY A 331 6.46 24.01 3.90
N ARG A 332 6.92 22.91 4.51
CA ARG A 332 8.01 22.09 3.95
C ARG A 332 7.63 21.45 2.62
N ALA A 333 6.38 21.01 2.46
CA ALA A 333 5.88 20.45 1.21
C ALA A 333 5.80 21.53 0.11
N ALA A 334 5.39 22.75 0.46
CA ALA A 334 5.37 23.88 -0.46
C ALA A 334 6.78 24.23 -0.98
N VAL A 335 7.79 24.23 -0.11
CA VAL A 335 9.20 24.43 -0.51
C VAL A 335 9.65 23.33 -1.48
N LEU A 336 9.38 22.07 -1.16
CA LEU A 336 9.70 20.94 -2.03
C LEU A 336 9.02 21.09 -3.39
N LEU A 337 7.72 21.40 -3.44
CA LEU A 337 6.98 21.60 -4.69
C LEU A 337 7.62 22.71 -5.54
N ARG A 338 7.95 23.85 -4.93
CA ARG A 338 8.63 24.97 -5.62
C ARG A 338 9.97 24.54 -6.22
N GLU A 339 10.83 23.86 -5.44
CA GLU A 339 12.13 23.35 -5.90
C GLU A 339 12.01 22.34 -7.05
N ARG A 340 10.88 21.63 -7.13
CA ARG A 340 10.58 20.66 -8.20
C ARG A 340 9.90 21.28 -9.42
N GLY A 341 9.70 22.60 -9.44
CA GLY A 341 9.02 23.31 -10.53
C GLY A 341 7.50 23.24 -10.48
N PHE A 342 6.92 22.92 -9.32
CA PHE A 342 5.48 22.82 -9.07
C PHE A 342 4.96 23.94 -8.14
N GLY A 343 5.63 25.10 -8.13
CA GLY A 343 5.29 26.25 -7.26
C GLY A 343 3.87 26.80 -7.44
N THR A 344 3.32 26.70 -8.65
CA THR A 344 1.95 27.16 -8.97
C THR A 344 0.86 26.18 -8.56
N SER A 345 1.22 25.02 -7.98
CA SER A 345 0.25 24.02 -7.51
C SER A 345 -0.68 24.60 -6.45
N ALA A 346 -1.96 24.26 -6.55
CA ALA A 346 -2.95 24.64 -5.55
C ALA A 346 -2.80 23.73 -4.33
N LEU A 347 -2.77 24.35 -3.16
CA LEU A 347 -2.67 23.71 -1.86
C LEU A 347 -3.93 23.99 -1.07
N THR A 348 -4.48 22.95 -0.45
CA THR A 348 -5.55 23.06 0.55
C THR A 348 -5.12 22.32 1.80
N VAL A 349 -4.94 23.05 2.90
CA VAL A 349 -4.63 22.47 4.21
C VAL A 349 -5.95 22.35 4.97
N LEU A 350 -6.31 21.11 5.32
CA LEU A 350 -7.50 20.77 6.09
C LEU A 350 -7.07 20.43 7.52
N GLU A 351 -7.44 21.28 8.47
CA GLU A 351 -7.09 21.16 9.89
C GLU A 351 -8.28 20.62 10.68
N HIS A 352 -8.02 19.83 11.72
CA HIS A 352 -9.07 19.34 12.64
C HIS A 352 -10.26 18.67 11.94
N LEU A 353 -9.96 17.95 10.85
CA LEU A 353 -10.95 17.45 9.91
C LEU A 353 -11.95 16.49 10.58
N GLY A 354 -13.24 16.79 10.45
CA GLY A 354 -14.33 16.09 11.11
C GLY A 354 -14.64 16.60 12.53
N GLY A 355 -13.74 17.37 13.14
CA GLY A 355 -13.88 17.88 14.51
C GLY A 355 -14.61 19.23 14.61
N PRO A 356 -14.88 19.69 15.84
CA PRO A 356 -15.61 20.95 16.08
C PRO A 356 -14.83 22.21 15.68
N THR A 357 -13.50 22.10 15.54
CA THR A 357 -12.61 23.19 15.14
C THR A 357 -12.08 23.02 13.71
N GLU A 358 -12.79 22.25 12.87
CA GLU A 358 -12.41 22.03 11.46
C GLU A 358 -12.21 23.38 10.76
N SER A 359 -11.03 23.56 10.16
CA SER A 359 -10.69 24.75 9.37
C SER A 359 -10.00 24.38 8.07
N VAL A 360 -10.17 25.24 7.06
CA VAL A 360 -9.59 25.04 5.74
C VAL A 360 -8.83 26.29 5.35
N TRP A 361 -7.59 26.08 4.91
CA TRP A 361 -6.82 27.10 4.23
C TRP A 361 -6.53 26.71 2.79
N SER A 362 -6.56 27.67 1.87
CA SER A 362 -6.20 27.47 0.47
C SER A 362 -5.19 28.53 -0.01
N GLY A 363 -4.28 28.13 -0.89
CA GLY A 363 -3.30 28.99 -1.54
C GLY A 363 -2.45 28.23 -2.55
N THR A 364 -1.32 28.80 -2.96
CA THR A 364 -0.36 28.12 -3.84
C THR A 364 0.87 27.68 -3.09
N ALA A 365 1.63 26.73 -3.66
CA ALA A 365 2.91 26.32 -3.10
C ALA A 365 3.91 27.49 -3.04
N ASP A 366 3.97 28.36 -4.05
CA ASP A 366 4.84 29.54 -4.02
C ASP A 366 4.48 30.51 -2.89
N ALA A 367 3.18 30.79 -2.71
CA ALA A 367 2.72 31.69 -1.66
C ALA A 367 3.04 31.12 -0.27
N LEU A 368 2.82 29.82 -0.06
CA LEU A 368 3.12 29.19 1.23
C LEU A 368 4.63 29.07 1.47
N ALA A 369 5.41 28.74 0.44
CA ALA A 369 6.87 28.65 0.53
C ALA A 369 7.56 30.02 0.71
N ALA A 370 6.85 31.12 0.48
CA ALA A 370 7.30 32.49 0.75
C ALA A 370 6.98 32.96 2.18
N ALA A 371 6.19 32.19 2.95
CA ALA A 371 5.82 32.48 4.34
C ALA A 371 6.30 31.35 5.29
N PRO A 372 7.63 31.17 5.46
CA PRO A 372 8.19 30.04 6.21
C PRO A 372 7.84 30.01 7.70
N GLU A 373 7.48 31.16 8.27
CA GLU A 373 7.02 31.30 9.65
C GLU A 373 5.61 30.77 9.88
N ARG A 374 4.83 30.60 8.81
CA ARG A 374 3.46 30.14 8.90
C ARG A 374 3.38 28.71 9.41
N ARG A 375 2.53 28.48 10.41
CA ARG A 375 2.20 27.16 10.93
C ARG A 375 0.70 26.91 10.90
N PHE A 376 0.37 25.63 10.76
CA PHE A 376 -0.97 25.07 10.85
C PHE A 376 -1.11 24.25 12.13
N ALA A 377 -2.31 23.80 12.44
CA ALA A 377 -2.56 22.82 13.48
C ALA A 377 -1.77 21.53 13.21
N ASP A 378 -1.28 20.86 14.25
CA ASP A 378 -0.58 19.57 14.08
C ASP A 378 -1.47 18.49 13.47
N LEU A 379 -2.77 18.55 13.73
CA LEU A 379 -3.78 17.72 13.08
C LEU A 379 -4.20 18.36 11.76
N ASN A 380 -3.43 18.10 10.69
CA ASN A 380 -3.75 18.55 9.35
C ASN A 380 -3.49 17.49 8.27
N VAL A 381 -4.21 17.62 7.16
CA VAL A 381 -3.94 16.92 5.89
C VAL A 381 -3.74 17.99 4.82
N LEU A 382 -2.70 17.84 4.00
CA LEU A 382 -2.47 18.71 2.86
C LEU A 382 -2.99 18.03 1.58
N ALA A 383 -3.90 18.69 0.90
CA ALA A 383 -4.31 18.34 -0.45
C ALA A 383 -3.55 19.19 -1.47
N ILE A 384 -3.06 18.54 -2.54
CA ILE A 384 -2.23 19.14 -3.56
C ILE A 384 -2.88 18.86 -4.92
N GLU A 385 -3.22 19.91 -5.66
CA GLU A 385 -3.51 19.82 -7.09
C GLU A 385 -2.30 20.36 -7.85
N CYS A 386 -1.55 19.45 -8.46
CA CYS A 386 -0.27 19.76 -9.09
C CYS A 386 -0.50 20.65 -10.32
N GLY A 387 0.12 21.83 -10.31
CA GLY A 387 0.17 22.73 -11.46
C GLY A 387 1.08 22.19 -12.58
N PRO A 388 1.32 22.98 -13.64
CA PRO A 388 2.32 22.66 -14.65
C PRO A 388 3.69 22.44 -14.01
N GLY A 389 4.42 21.42 -14.48
CA GLY A 389 5.75 21.09 -13.98
C GLY A 389 6.41 19.98 -14.82
N PRO A 390 7.72 19.74 -14.63
CA PRO A 390 8.51 18.90 -15.52
C PRO A 390 8.16 17.40 -15.49
N GLY A 391 7.40 16.93 -14.48
CA GLY A 391 6.80 15.59 -14.38
C GLY A 391 7.69 14.41 -14.79
N LEU A 392 8.19 13.62 -13.84
CA LEU A 392 9.08 12.49 -14.17
C LEU A 392 8.30 11.19 -14.39
N SER A 393 8.44 10.59 -15.57
CA SER A 393 7.88 9.26 -15.88
C SER A 393 8.34 8.21 -14.87
N ARG A 394 7.47 7.25 -14.53
CA ARG A 394 7.84 6.04 -13.76
C ARG A 394 8.39 4.91 -14.63
N VAL A 395 8.31 5.05 -15.95
CA VAL A 395 8.93 4.11 -16.89
C VAL A 395 10.45 4.31 -16.86
N PRO A 396 11.23 3.21 -16.73
CA PRO A 396 12.68 3.27 -16.76
C PRO A 396 13.28 4.07 -17.93
N GLY A 397 14.39 4.74 -17.67
CA GLY A 397 15.09 5.58 -18.63
C GLY A 397 14.77 7.05 -18.44
N LEU A 398 14.90 7.55 -17.21
CA LEU A 398 14.93 9.00 -16.96
C LEU A 398 16.09 9.68 -17.72
N PRO A 399 16.01 10.99 -18.01
CA PRO A 399 17.16 11.77 -18.49
C PRO A 399 18.38 11.65 -17.55
N ASP A 400 19.59 11.69 -18.10
CA ASP A 400 20.83 11.54 -17.30
C ASP A 400 21.08 12.74 -16.38
N ASP A 401 20.62 13.93 -16.75
CA ASP A 401 20.68 15.17 -15.97
C ASP A 401 19.68 15.22 -14.80
N ALA A 402 18.77 14.23 -14.71
CA ALA A 402 17.96 14.03 -13.51
C ALA A 402 18.79 13.55 -12.30
N TYR A 403 20.05 13.15 -12.52
CA TYR A 403 20.96 12.65 -11.50
C TYR A 403 22.17 13.56 -11.36
N ALA A 404 22.55 13.87 -10.13
CA ALA A 404 23.91 14.30 -9.86
C ALA A 404 24.87 13.13 -10.10
N HIS A 405 25.92 13.34 -10.90
CA HIS A 405 26.91 12.31 -11.24
C HIS A 405 28.29 12.91 -11.53
N ASP A 406 29.35 12.11 -11.39
CA ASP A 406 30.74 12.49 -11.70
C ASP A 406 31.18 12.14 -13.14
N GLY A 407 30.20 11.84 -14.00
CA GLY A 407 30.40 11.38 -15.37
C GLY A 407 30.23 9.86 -15.51
N GLN A 408 30.35 9.11 -14.41
CA GLN A 408 30.09 7.68 -14.36
C GLN A 408 28.62 7.44 -13.98
N LEU A 409 27.85 6.96 -14.95
CA LEU A 409 26.42 6.67 -14.86
C LEU A 409 26.07 5.69 -15.97
N THR A 410 25.27 4.66 -15.67
CA THR A 410 24.63 3.84 -16.70
C THR A 410 23.71 4.73 -17.51
N LYS A 411 24.07 5.06 -18.76
CA LYS A 411 23.35 6.05 -19.58
C LYS A 411 21.90 5.62 -19.86
N ARG A 412 21.00 6.60 -20.00
CA ARG A 412 19.54 6.44 -20.15
C ARG A 412 19.08 5.20 -20.94
N GLU A 413 19.57 5.00 -22.16
CA GLU A 413 19.13 3.91 -23.04
C GLU A 413 19.58 2.55 -22.50
N ILE A 414 20.83 2.47 -22.03
CA ILE A 414 21.37 1.26 -21.39
C ILE A 414 20.63 0.98 -20.08
N ARG A 415 20.34 2.02 -19.29
CA ARG A 415 19.61 1.95 -18.02
C ARG A 415 18.19 1.41 -18.23
N ALA A 416 17.49 1.90 -19.26
CA ALA A 416 16.15 1.41 -19.61
C ALA A 416 16.16 -0.10 -19.96
N VAL A 417 17.09 -0.54 -20.82
CA VAL A 417 17.22 -1.96 -21.18
C VAL A 417 17.63 -2.81 -19.98
N THR A 418 18.53 -2.31 -19.14
CA THR A 418 18.97 -2.99 -17.91
C THR A 418 17.80 -3.21 -16.95
N LEU A 419 16.96 -2.20 -16.72
CA LEU A 419 15.78 -2.34 -15.88
C LEU A 419 14.71 -3.22 -16.51
N ALA A 420 14.56 -3.22 -17.83
CA ALA A 420 13.70 -4.17 -18.52
C ALA A 420 14.16 -5.63 -18.31
N ALA A 421 15.47 -5.89 -18.37
CA ALA A 421 16.06 -7.20 -18.09
C ALA A 421 15.93 -7.61 -16.62
N LEU A 422 16.12 -6.66 -15.68
CA LEU A 422 15.94 -6.88 -14.25
C LEU A 422 14.47 -7.15 -13.88
N GLY A 423 13.52 -6.52 -14.58
CA GLY A 423 12.09 -6.72 -14.44
C GLY A 423 11.55 -6.51 -13.02
N PRO A 424 11.46 -5.26 -12.53
CA PRO A 424 10.95 -4.95 -11.19
C PRO A 424 9.51 -5.43 -10.99
N ARG A 425 9.24 -6.12 -9.88
CA ARG A 425 7.87 -6.52 -9.48
C ARG A 425 7.54 -6.01 -8.08
N PRO A 426 6.27 -5.74 -7.78
CA PRO A 426 5.84 -5.30 -6.46
C PRO A 426 6.38 -6.20 -5.34
N GLY A 427 6.98 -5.60 -4.32
CA GLY A 427 7.49 -6.27 -3.13
C GLY A 427 8.92 -6.81 -3.26
N GLU A 428 9.53 -6.68 -4.44
CA GLU A 428 10.86 -7.23 -4.67
C GLU A 428 12.00 -6.32 -4.20
N LEU A 429 13.08 -6.96 -3.74
CA LEU A 429 14.33 -6.38 -3.32
C LEU A 429 15.40 -6.52 -4.41
N LEU A 430 16.01 -5.39 -4.78
CA LEU A 430 17.17 -5.31 -5.65
C LEU A 430 18.46 -5.11 -4.85
N TRP A 431 19.53 -5.81 -5.22
CA TRP A 431 20.89 -5.37 -4.92
C TRP A 431 21.47 -4.60 -6.11
N ASP A 432 22.01 -3.41 -5.86
CA ASP A 432 22.69 -2.57 -6.85
C ASP A 432 24.19 -2.51 -6.49
N VAL A 433 24.98 -3.42 -7.06
CA VAL A 433 26.41 -3.58 -6.75
C VAL A 433 27.24 -2.64 -7.62
N GLY A 434 27.96 -1.72 -6.97
CA GLY A 434 28.60 -0.59 -7.64
C GLY A 434 27.61 0.52 -7.95
N ALA A 435 26.80 0.90 -6.95
CA ALA A 435 25.64 1.77 -7.14
C ALA A 435 25.98 3.12 -7.77
N GLY A 436 27.17 3.69 -7.53
CA GLY A 436 27.62 4.95 -8.11
C GLY A 436 26.65 6.10 -7.82
N SER A 437 25.92 6.56 -8.84
CA SER A 437 24.88 7.60 -8.71
C SER A 437 23.55 7.09 -8.13
N GLY A 438 23.40 5.77 -7.93
CA GLY A 438 22.19 5.09 -7.51
C GLY A 438 21.16 4.87 -8.62
N SER A 439 21.49 5.14 -9.88
CA SER A 439 20.48 5.25 -10.94
C SER A 439 19.63 4.00 -11.17
N ILE A 440 20.21 2.80 -11.05
CA ILE A 440 19.48 1.53 -11.23
C ILE A 440 18.57 1.27 -10.03
N GLY A 441 19.10 1.35 -8.80
CA GLY A 441 18.31 1.22 -7.58
C GLY A 441 17.17 2.23 -7.46
N ILE A 442 17.42 3.49 -7.87
CA ILE A 442 16.42 4.56 -7.85
C ILE A 442 15.27 4.27 -8.82
N GLU A 443 15.58 4.00 -10.09
CA GLU A 443 14.51 3.74 -11.07
C GLU A 443 13.77 2.42 -10.77
N TRP A 444 14.44 1.41 -10.22
CA TRP A 444 13.80 0.19 -9.69
C TRP A 444 12.71 0.53 -8.65
N MET A 445 13.05 1.34 -7.65
CA MET A 445 12.12 1.73 -6.59
C MET A 445 10.98 2.65 -7.08
N ARG A 446 11.18 3.38 -8.19
CA ARG A 446 10.15 4.26 -8.77
C ARG A 446 9.07 3.51 -9.54
N VAL A 447 9.31 2.25 -9.92
CA VAL A 447 8.30 1.43 -10.63
C VAL A 447 7.10 1.12 -9.74
N HIS A 448 7.32 0.78 -8.48
CA HIS A 448 6.24 0.47 -7.54
C HIS A 448 6.62 0.81 -6.09
N PRO A 449 5.70 1.37 -5.27
CA PRO A 449 6.00 1.79 -3.89
C PRO A 449 6.51 0.69 -2.94
N SER A 450 6.22 -0.58 -3.24
CA SER A 450 6.72 -1.72 -2.45
C SER A 450 8.05 -2.30 -2.94
N CYS A 451 8.59 -1.82 -4.06
CA CYS A 451 9.94 -2.18 -4.48
C CYS A 451 10.97 -1.56 -3.53
N SER A 452 12.00 -2.32 -3.20
CA SER A 452 13.11 -1.85 -2.37
C SER A 452 14.45 -2.14 -3.01
N ALA A 453 15.48 -1.39 -2.64
CA ALA A 453 16.83 -1.60 -3.14
C ALA A 453 17.89 -1.35 -2.06
N ILE A 454 18.97 -2.12 -2.12
CA ILE A 454 20.20 -1.90 -1.36
C ILE A 454 21.33 -1.65 -2.37
N GLY A 455 21.86 -0.43 -2.37
CA GLY A 455 23.06 -0.08 -3.12
C GLY A 455 24.32 -0.39 -2.31
N PHE A 456 25.30 -1.01 -2.94
CA PHE A 456 26.63 -1.26 -2.37
C PHE A 456 27.63 -0.41 -3.13
N GLU A 457 28.32 0.49 -2.42
CA GLU A 457 29.25 1.44 -3.02
C GLU A 457 30.48 1.63 -2.14
N ALA A 458 31.67 1.53 -2.72
CA ALA A 458 32.92 1.60 -1.97
C ALA A 458 33.27 3.03 -1.51
N ARG A 459 32.87 4.03 -2.31
CA ARG A 459 33.23 5.43 -2.08
C ARG A 459 32.11 6.19 -1.37
N GLU A 460 32.43 6.78 -0.21
CA GLU A 460 31.45 7.56 0.56
C GLU A 460 30.86 8.73 -0.25
N ASP A 461 31.68 9.45 -1.04
CA ASP A 461 31.21 10.59 -1.84
C ASP A 461 30.18 10.20 -2.91
N ARG A 462 30.26 8.98 -3.44
CA ARG A 462 29.27 8.42 -4.37
C ARG A 462 28.05 7.89 -3.62
N ALA A 463 28.25 7.25 -2.47
CA ALA A 463 27.16 6.79 -1.63
C ALA A 463 26.26 7.94 -1.16
N GLU A 464 26.83 9.05 -0.71
CA GLU A 464 26.10 10.28 -0.37
C GLU A 464 25.31 10.84 -1.57
N ARG A 465 25.95 10.85 -2.75
CA ARG A 465 25.31 11.29 -4.00
C ARG A 465 24.12 10.40 -4.37
N ALA A 466 24.25 9.09 -4.23
CA ALA A 466 23.16 8.15 -4.46
C ALA A 466 21.98 8.39 -3.50
N ARG A 467 22.25 8.63 -2.21
CA ARG A 467 21.22 8.99 -1.22
C ARG A 467 20.52 10.31 -1.58
N ALA A 468 21.29 11.33 -1.98
CA ALA A 468 20.75 12.62 -2.40
C ALA A 468 19.90 12.54 -3.67
N ASN A 469 20.34 11.77 -4.67
CA ASN A 469 19.57 11.47 -5.88
C ASN A 469 18.28 10.72 -5.54
N ALA A 470 18.34 9.74 -4.63
CA ALA A 470 17.17 8.95 -4.23
C ALA A 470 16.11 9.80 -3.53
N ALA A 471 16.52 10.69 -2.61
CA ALA A 471 15.61 11.67 -2.02
C ALA A 471 15.02 12.60 -3.10
N THR A 472 15.87 13.06 -4.02
CA THR A 472 15.48 13.95 -5.11
C THR A 472 14.44 13.34 -6.05
N LEU A 473 14.58 12.05 -6.34
CA LEU A 473 13.73 11.34 -7.29
C LEU A 473 12.57 10.60 -6.62
N GLY A 474 12.30 10.90 -5.35
CA GLY A 474 11.10 10.45 -4.63
C GLY A 474 11.17 9.05 -4.05
N VAL A 475 12.37 8.47 -3.90
CA VAL A 475 12.60 7.14 -3.33
C VAL A 475 13.62 7.18 -2.19
N PRO A 476 13.38 7.98 -1.13
CA PRO A 476 14.31 8.16 -0.02
C PRO A 476 14.58 6.88 0.79
N GLY A 477 13.85 5.79 0.52
CA GLY A 477 14.07 4.49 1.13
C GLY A 477 15.24 3.69 0.55
N LEU A 478 15.96 4.19 -0.48
CA LEU A 478 17.16 3.54 -0.99
C LEU A 478 18.20 3.43 0.13
N ARG A 479 18.50 2.21 0.55
CA ARG A 479 19.57 1.95 1.51
C ARG A 479 20.90 1.87 0.76
N VAL A 480 21.90 2.63 1.19
CA VAL A 480 23.25 2.57 0.62
C VAL A 480 24.23 2.13 1.69
N VAL A 481 24.86 0.97 1.47
CA VAL A 481 25.90 0.40 2.33
C VAL A 481 27.26 0.76 1.75
N VAL A 482 28.10 1.39 2.58
CA VAL A 482 29.43 1.84 2.16
C VAL A 482 30.45 0.77 2.46
N GLY A 483 31.24 0.43 1.45
CA GLY A 483 32.36 -0.50 1.55
C GLY A 483 32.51 -1.36 0.29
N HIS A 484 33.48 -2.26 0.32
CA HIS A 484 33.89 -3.01 -0.86
C HIS A 484 33.13 -4.34 -0.95
N ALA A 485 32.60 -4.64 -2.13
CA ALA A 485 32.17 -6.00 -2.45
C ALA A 485 33.42 -6.89 -2.63
N PRO A 486 33.36 -8.18 -2.25
CA PRO A 486 32.19 -8.93 -1.80
C PRO A 486 31.83 -8.79 -0.31
N ASP A 487 32.69 -8.19 0.53
CA ASP A 487 32.56 -8.21 1.99
C ASP A 487 31.23 -7.62 2.48
N VAL A 488 30.85 -6.46 1.94
CA VAL A 488 29.61 -5.77 2.34
C VAL A 488 28.32 -6.48 1.92
N LEU A 489 28.40 -7.50 1.06
CA LEU A 489 27.26 -8.30 0.66
C LEU A 489 26.84 -9.29 1.77
N ALA A 490 27.73 -9.57 2.73
CA ALA A 490 27.43 -10.48 3.83
C ALA A 490 26.37 -9.91 4.79
N GLY A 491 25.39 -10.73 5.17
CA GLY A 491 24.33 -10.35 6.11
C GLY A 491 23.25 -9.43 5.53
N ALA A 492 23.34 -9.04 4.27
CA ALA A 492 22.26 -8.34 3.59
C ALA A 492 21.06 -9.30 3.35
N PRO A 493 19.81 -8.79 3.39
CA PRO A 493 18.64 -9.60 3.08
C PRO A 493 18.71 -10.20 1.67
N THR A 494 18.17 -11.41 1.52
CA THR A 494 18.13 -12.15 0.25
C THR A 494 17.48 -11.32 -0.86
N PRO A 495 18.18 -11.04 -1.98
CA PRO A 495 17.62 -10.30 -3.09
C PRO A 495 16.77 -11.16 -4.02
N ASP A 496 15.84 -10.50 -4.71
CA ASP A 496 15.05 -11.06 -5.80
C ASP A 496 15.67 -10.77 -7.17
N ALA A 497 16.38 -9.65 -7.26
CA ALA A 497 17.18 -9.27 -8.41
C ALA A 497 18.52 -8.66 -7.98
N ILE A 498 19.54 -8.81 -8.80
CA ILE A 498 20.86 -8.23 -8.58
C ILE A 498 21.31 -7.55 -9.87
N PHE A 499 21.77 -6.31 -9.74
CA PHE A 499 22.52 -5.62 -10.78
C PHE A 499 23.99 -5.51 -10.37
N VAL A 500 24.89 -5.79 -11.31
CA VAL A 500 26.34 -5.59 -11.15
C VAL A 500 26.81 -4.56 -12.17
N GLY A 501 27.00 -3.32 -11.71
CA GLY A 501 27.49 -2.20 -12.52
C GLY A 501 29.00 -1.96 -12.42
N GLY A 502 29.63 -2.47 -11.36
CA GLY A 502 31.06 -2.42 -11.12
C GLY A 502 31.53 -3.61 -10.28
N GLY A 503 32.83 -3.89 -10.29
CA GLY A 503 33.41 -4.99 -9.51
C GLY A 503 33.29 -6.38 -10.15
N LEU A 504 32.90 -6.48 -11.43
CA LEU A 504 32.90 -7.75 -12.19
C LEU A 504 34.28 -8.45 -12.20
N THR A 505 35.34 -7.65 -12.21
CA THR A 505 36.74 -8.11 -12.19
C THR A 505 37.24 -8.44 -10.77
N VAL A 506 36.44 -8.20 -9.74
CA VAL A 506 36.81 -8.48 -8.34
C VAL A 506 36.38 -9.90 -8.02
N ASP A 507 37.37 -10.74 -7.72
CA ASP A 507 37.16 -12.15 -7.39
C ASP A 507 36.12 -12.31 -6.27
N GLY A 508 35.15 -13.22 -6.47
CA GLY A 508 34.15 -13.58 -5.47
C GLY A 508 32.88 -12.71 -5.49
N VAL A 509 32.84 -11.58 -6.21
CA VAL A 509 31.63 -10.72 -6.25
C VAL A 509 30.48 -11.43 -6.94
N VAL A 510 30.70 -11.98 -8.13
CA VAL A 510 29.64 -12.66 -8.90
C VAL A 510 29.19 -13.94 -8.18
N GLU A 511 30.14 -14.71 -7.64
CA GLU A 511 29.87 -15.92 -6.87
C GLU A 511 29.01 -15.62 -5.65
N ARG A 512 29.33 -14.55 -4.91
CA ARG A 512 28.57 -14.13 -3.73
C ARG A 512 27.17 -13.64 -4.10
N CYS A 513 27.05 -12.88 -5.20
CA CYS A 513 25.76 -12.46 -5.75
C CYS A 513 24.90 -13.66 -6.15
N TRP A 514 25.48 -14.60 -6.91
CA TRP A 514 24.81 -15.81 -7.36
C TRP A 514 24.35 -16.68 -6.19
N ALA A 515 25.20 -16.84 -5.16
CA ALA A 515 24.86 -17.58 -3.96
C ALA A 515 23.70 -16.94 -3.17
N ALA A 516 23.71 -15.61 -3.05
CA ALA A 516 22.67 -14.86 -2.33
C ALA A 516 21.32 -14.88 -3.05
N LEU A 517 21.30 -14.95 -4.37
CA LEU A 517 20.08 -14.90 -5.17
C LEU A 517 19.19 -16.12 -4.92
N ARG A 518 17.88 -15.90 -4.73
CA ARG A 518 16.90 -17.00 -4.63
C ARG A 518 16.72 -17.73 -5.98
N PRO A 519 16.28 -19.00 -5.98
CA PRO A 519 15.72 -19.63 -7.18
C PRO A 519 14.68 -18.74 -7.87
N GLY A 520 14.76 -18.61 -9.19
CA GLY A 520 13.93 -17.70 -9.99
C GLY A 520 14.33 -16.22 -9.90
N GLY A 521 15.34 -15.88 -9.08
CA GLY A 521 15.91 -14.54 -9.03
C GLY A 521 16.72 -14.22 -10.29
N ARG A 522 16.89 -12.93 -10.55
CA ARG A 522 17.49 -12.41 -11.79
C ARG A 522 18.80 -11.69 -11.50
N LEU A 523 19.83 -11.93 -12.31
CA LEU A 523 21.10 -11.22 -12.23
C LEU A 523 21.38 -10.59 -13.58
N VAL A 524 21.64 -9.28 -13.58
CA VAL A 524 22.05 -8.53 -14.76
C VAL A 524 23.38 -7.83 -14.50
N ALA A 525 24.32 -7.93 -15.42
CA ALA A 525 25.62 -7.29 -15.32
C ALA A 525 25.98 -6.61 -16.63
N ASN A 526 26.57 -5.42 -16.56
CA ASN A 526 26.97 -4.65 -17.73
C ASN A 526 28.49 -4.45 -17.77
N ALA A 527 29.08 -4.62 -18.94
CA ALA A 527 30.51 -4.45 -19.23
C ALA A 527 30.73 -3.45 -20.36
N VAL A 528 31.80 -2.67 -20.27
CA VAL A 528 32.20 -1.69 -21.31
C VAL A 528 33.61 -1.96 -21.84
N VAL A 529 34.51 -2.47 -20.99
CA VAL A 529 35.90 -2.78 -21.36
C VAL A 529 36.07 -4.27 -21.61
N ALA A 530 37.05 -4.63 -22.45
CA ALA A 530 37.25 -6.00 -22.91
C ALA A 530 37.50 -7.01 -21.77
N GLU A 531 38.20 -6.59 -20.71
CA GLU A 531 38.45 -7.39 -19.52
C GLU A 531 37.14 -7.77 -18.83
N THR A 532 36.24 -6.80 -18.61
CA THR A 532 34.91 -7.06 -18.05
C THR A 532 34.02 -7.87 -18.99
N GLU A 533 34.17 -7.73 -20.32
CA GLU A 533 33.46 -8.59 -21.28
C GLU A 533 33.92 -10.05 -21.22
N ALA A 534 35.22 -10.31 -21.02
CA ALA A 534 35.75 -11.65 -20.82
C ALA A 534 35.15 -12.29 -19.57
N ASP A 535 34.99 -11.53 -18.48
CA ASP A 535 34.32 -12.00 -17.27
C ASP A 535 32.85 -12.37 -17.52
N LEU A 536 32.12 -11.56 -18.29
CA LEU A 536 30.73 -11.88 -18.66
C LEU A 536 30.63 -13.17 -19.49
N LEU A 537 31.58 -13.42 -20.40
CA LEU A 537 31.66 -14.66 -21.16
C LEU A 537 31.89 -15.87 -20.23
N ARG A 538 32.78 -15.73 -19.24
CA ARG A 538 32.98 -16.78 -18.21
C ARG A 538 31.71 -17.01 -17.39
N CYS A 539 31.06 -15.94 -16.94
CA CYS A 539 29.80 -16.04 -16.19
C CYS A 539 28.71 -16.74 -16.99
N ARG A 540 28.57 -16.41 -18.29
CA ARG A 540 27.64 -17.09 -19.19
C ARG A 540 27.95 -18.58 -19.34
N ALA A 541 29.23 -18.96 -19.43
CA ALA A 541 29.63 -20.36 -19.51
C ALA A 541 29.32 -21.13 -18.21
N LEU A 542 29.49 -20.51 -17.04
CA LEU A 542 29.28 -21.14 -15.73
C LEU A 542 27.81 -21.19 -15.31
N TYR A 543 27.07 -20.10 -15.52
CA TYR A 543 25.73 -19.89 -14.96
C TYR A 543 24.62 -19.83 -16.00
N GLY A 544 24.94 -19.86 -17.30
CA GLY A 544 23.97 -19.70 -18.38
C GLY A 544 23.52 -18.24 -18.54
N GLY A 545 22.28 -18.03 -19.01
CA GLY A 545 21.72 -16.70 -19.28
C GLY A 545 21.81 -16.30 -20.76
N GLU A 546 21.83 -15.00 -21.03
CA GLU A 546 21.88 -14.38 -22.36
C GLU A 546 22.91 -13.24 -22.37
N LEU A 547 23.55 -13.01 -23.53
CA LEU A 547 24.48 -11.91 -23.74
C LEU A 547 23.93 -11.03 -24.86
N THR A 548 23.82 -9.73 -24.59
CA THR A 548 23.30 -8.74 -25.52
C THR A 548 24.29 -7.60 -25.66
N ARG A 549 24.73 -7.30 -26.90
CA ARG A 549 25.54 -6.12 -27.19
C ARG A 549 24.64 -4.94 -27.54
N LEU A 550 24.77 -3.85 -26.81
CA LEU A 550 24.04 -2.61 -27.00
C LEU A 550 24.95 -1.53 -27.59
N GLN A 551 24.53 -0.94 -28.70
CA GLN A 551 25.22 0.16 -29.37
C GLN A 551 24.25 1.33 -29.55
N VAL A 552 24.66 2.51 -29.09
CA VAL A 552 23.84 3.73 -29.13
C VAL A 552 24.67 4.84 -29.77
N ALA A 553 24.05 5.59 -30.69
CA ALA A 553 24.63 6.81 -31.24
C ALA A 553 23.67 7.97 -31.05
N ARG A 554 24.19 9.15 -30.67
CA ARG A 554 23.39 10.36 -30.49
C ARG A 554 23.81 11.43 -31.47
N SER A 555 22.85 12.26 -31.88
CA SER A 555 23.11 13.42 -32.71
C SER A 555 23.99 14.42 -31.97
N THR A 556 25.03 14.91 -32.62
CA THR A 556 25.87 16.02 -32.15
C THR A 556 26.09 17.02 -33.28
N PRO A 557 26.15 18.33 -33.01
CA PRO A 557 26.50 19.32 -34.02
C PRO A 557 27.89 19.06 -34.62
N VAL A 558 27.99 19.18 -35.95
CA VAL A 558 29.24 19.14 -36.72
C VAL A 558 29.22 20.35 -37.67
N GLY A 559 29.75 21.47 -37.19
CA GLY A 559 29.53 22.78 -37.84
C GLY A 559 28.04 23.12 -37.87
N ARG A 560 27.47 23.37 -39.06
CA ARG A 560 26.03 23.62 -39.25
C ARG A 560 25.19 22.34 -39.43
N PHE A 561 25.83 21.18 -39.48
CA PHE A 561 25.18 19.90 -39.77
C PHE A 561 25.04 19.06 -38.50
N THR A 562 24.23 18.00 -38.59
CA THR A 562 24.05 17.01 -37.53
C THR A 562 24.82 15.76 -37.88
N GLY A 563 25.79 15.38 -37.04
CA GLY A 563 26.50 14.11 -37.12
C GLY A 563 26.05 13.13 -36.04
N TRP A 564 26.39 11.86 -36.21
CA TRP A 564 26.15 10.82 -35.21
C TRP A 564 27.42 10.52 -34.43
N ARG A 565 27.38 10.69 -33.11
CA ARG A 565 28.47 10.29 -32.21
C ARG A 565 28.11 8.96 -31.54
N PRO A 566 28.79 7.85 -31.89
CA PRO A 566 28.59 6.58 -31.20
C PRO A 566 29.11 6.66 -29.76
N ALA A 567 28.38 6.07 -28.83
CA ALA A 567 28.86 5.77 -27.49
C ALA A 567 29.68 4.46 -27.49
N MET A 568 30.47 4.25 -26.45
CA MET A 568 31.12 2.95 -26.25
C MET A 568 30.04 1.86 -26.17
N PRO A 569 30.20 0.73 -26.89
CA PRO A 569 29.29 -0.40 -26.77
C PRO A 569 29.23 -0.92 -25.34
N VAL A 570 28.06 -1.39 -24.93
CA VAL A 570 27.88 -2.06 -23.64
C VAL A 570 27.45 -3.49 -23.89
N THR A 571 28.17 -4.45 -23.33
CA THR A 571 27.75 -5.85 -23.32
C THR A 571 27.02 -6.13 -22.02
N GLN A 572 25.78 -6.58 -22.12
CA GLN A 572 24.95 -6.98 -21.00
C GLN A 572 24.87 -8.49 -20.91
N TRP A 573 25.07 -9.03 -19.72
CA TRP A 573 24.72 -10.40 -19.37
C TRP A 573 23.46 -10.39 -18.50
N ALA A 574 22.48 -11.20 -18.85
CA ALA A 574 21.26 -11.38 -18.07
C ALA A 574 20.98 -12.86 -17.84
N VAL A 575 20.70 -13.25 -16.61
CA VAL A 575 20.46 -14.65 -16.25
C VAL A 575 19.37 -14.75 -15.19
N THR A 576 18.60 -15.84 -15.24
CA THR A 576 17.69 -16.24 -14.15
C THR A 576 18.23 -17.48 -13.49
N LYS A 577 18.36 -17.47 -12.16
CA LYS A 577 18.85 -18.62 -11.40
C LYS A 577 17.81 -19.73 -11.45
N SER A 578 18.17 -20.86 -12.07
CA SER A 578 17.30 -22.03 -12.11
C SER A 578 17.11 -22.60 -10.69
N GLY A 579 15.91 -23.11 -10.42
CA GLY A 579 15.58 -23.70 -9.12
C GLY A 579 15.94 -25.18 -8.98
N ALA A 580 16.79 -25.72 -9.85
CA ALA A 580 17.24 -27.08 -9.70
C ALA A 580 18.27 -27.17 -8.56
N GLU A 581 17.99 -28.02 -7.56
CA GLU A 581 19.05 -28.52 -6.68
C GLU A 581 20.20 -29.06 -7.52
N PRO A 582 21.47 -28.88 -7.10
CA PRO A 582 22.59 -29.46 -7.80
C PRO A 582 22.43 -30.98 -7.81
N VAL A 583 22.18 -31.54 -8.99
CA VAL A 583 22.25 -32.99 -9.21
C VAL A 583 23.70 -33.41 -8.94
N GLY A 584 23.90 -34.08 -7.81
CA GLY A 584 25.02 -34.98 -7.52
C GLY A 584 26.42 -34.38 -7.68
N SER A 585 27.05 -34.02 -6.56
CA SER A 585 28.51 -33.99 -6.45
C SER A 585 29.08 -35.41 -6.59
N THR A 586 29.24 -35.93 -7.80
CA THR A 586 30.24 -36.96 -8.03
C THR A 586 31.61 -36.30 -8.00
N SER A 587 32.21 -36.29 -6.81
CA SER A 587 33.63 -36.02 -6.61
C SER A 587 34.43 -36.97 -7.52
N PRO A 588 35.42 -36.50 -8.28
CA PRO A 588 36.39 -37.40 -8.89
C PRO A 588 37.33 -37.85 -7.78
N THR A 589 37.08 -39.03 -7.23
CA THR A 589 38.04 -39.72 -6.37
C THR A 589 39.29 -39.99 -7.21
N ARG A 590 40.35 -39.21 -7.00
CA ARG A 590 41.70 -39.59 -7.44
C ARG A 590 42.09 -40.85 -6.68
N SER A 591 42.03 -42.02 -7.31
CA SER A 591 42.74 -43.18 -6.82
C SER A 591 44.21 -43.03 -7.18
N ALA A 592 45.02 -42.73 -6.17
CA ALA A 592 46.43 -43.02 -6.19
C ALA A 592 46.59 -44.54 -5.99
N ASP A 593 46.92 -45.27 -7.06
CA ASP A 593 47.83 -46.42 -6.95
C ASP A 593 48.25 -46.92 -8.34
N ALA A 594 49.55 -46.80 -8.63
CA ALA A 594 50.32 -47.69 -9.51
C ALA A 594 51.77 -47.21 -9.52
N THR A 595 52.49 -47.59 -8.48
CA THR A 595 53.95 -47.72 -8.52
C THR A 595 54.31 -48.74 -9.61
N ARG A 596 55.05 -48.31 -10.62
CA ARG A 596 55.99 -49.18 -11.35
C ARG A 596 57.20 -48.35 -11.77
N SER A 597 58.24 -48.47 -10.95
CA SER A 597 59.61 -48.20 -11.35
C SER A 597 60.11 -49.30 -12.29
N VAL A 598 61.19 -48.97 -13.00
CA VAL A 598 62.29 -49.82 -13.52
C VAL A 598 62.39 -49.92 -15.05
N GLU A 599 63.44 -49.23 -15.55
CA GLU A 599 64.37 -49.54 -16.67
C GLU A 599 63.80 -49.65 -18.11
N GLY A 600 64.43 -49.17 -19.18
CA GLY A 600 65.75 -48.61 -19.44
C GLY A 600 65.86 -48.30 -20.95
N GLU A 601 66.94 -47.59 -21.31
CA GLU A 601 67.37 -47.09 -22.65
C GLU A 601 66.62 -45.88 -23.25
#